data_AF-A0A7V3P8Q0-F1
#
_entry.id   AF-A0A7V3P8Q0-F1
#
_cell.length_a   1.000
_cell.length_b   1.000
_cell.length_c   1.000
_cell.angle_alpha   90.00
_cell.angle_beta   90.00
_cell.angle_gamma   90.00
#
_symmetry.space_group_name_H-M   'P 1'
#
loop_
_entity.id
_entity.type
_entity.pdbx_description
1 polymer ?
#
loop_
_entity_poly.entity_id
_entity_poly.type
_entity_poly.pdbx_seq_one_letter_code
_entity_poly.pdbx_strand_id
1 'polypeptide(L)'
;MMAWTAFMDCLEEILGQDWQSIVEVRPSWSKWQSMEELRENVPEQQLVELARELGLLSKSEMKTILGLLAKRNECAHPTGHEPDMNQAIGYIAELLSRVEKLARKRV
;
A
#
# COMPACT_ATOMS: atom_id res chain seq x y z
N MET A 1 11.20 -2.64 7.19
CA MET A 1 11.03 -2.75 5.72
C MET A 1 10.18 -3.95 5.31
N MET A 2 10.52 -5.20 5.67
CA MET A 2 9.82 -6.40 5.17
C MET A 2 8.29 -6.42 5.35
N ALA A 3 7.78 -5.99 6.51
CA ALA A 3 6.33 -5.98 6.75
C ALA A 3 5.56 -5.04 5.80
N TRP A 4 6.17 -3.90 5.42
CA TRP A 4 5.57 -2.96 4.47
C TRP A 4 5.55 -3.56 3.06
N THR A 5 6.66 -4.16 2.65
CA THR A 5 6.76 -4.87 1.36
C THR A 5 5.69 -5.96 1.26
N ALA A 6 5.53 -6.80 2.28
CA ALA A 6 4.48 -7.83 2.29
C ALA A 6 3.05 -7.25 2.17
N PHE A 7 2.80 -6.08 2.76
CA PHE A 7 1.53 -5.38 2.60
C PHE A 7 1.32 -4.89 1.16
N MET A 8 2.33 -4.27 0.57
CA MET A 8 2.27 -3.78 -0.82
C MET A 8 2.11 -4.92 -1.81
N ASP A 9 2.87 -6.02 -1.64
CA ASP A 9 2.75 -7.21 -2.50
C ASP A 9 1.30 -7.76 -2.49
N CYS A 10 0.68 -7.85 -1.32
CA CYS A 10 -0.71 -8.28 -1.19
C CYS A 10 -1.70 -7.29 -1.84
N LEU A 11 -1.48 -5.99 -1.67
CA LEU A 11 -2.32 -4.96 -2.27
C LEU A 11 -2.22 -4.98 -3.80
N GLU A 12 -1.00 -5.08 -4.33
CA GLU A 12 -0.70 -5.13 -5.76
C GLU A 12 -1.26 -6.40 -6.41
N GLU A 13 -1.19 -7.54 -5.73
CA GLU A 13 -1.81 -8.79 -6.19
C GLU A 13 -3.33 -8.64 -6.33
N ILE A 14 -3.99 -7.94 -5.40
CA ILE A 14 -5.44 -7.70 -5.47
C ILE A 14 -5.77 -6.69 -6.57
N LEU A 15 -5.03 -5.58 -6.66
CA LEU A 15 -5.22 -4.59 -7.71
C LEU A 15 -5.02 -5.19 -9.11
N GLY A 16 -4.01 -6.04 -9.27
CA GLY A 16 -3.69 -6.68 -10.55
C GLY A 16 -4.74 -7.66 -11.07
N GLN A 17 -5.72 -8.07 -10.24
CA GLN A 17 -6.82 -8.94 -10.68
C GLN A 17 -7.81 -8.23 -11.60
N ASP A 18 -7.91 -6.90 -11.52
CA ASP A 18 -8.82 -6.10 -12.32
C ASP A 18 -8.13 -4.84 -12.86
N TRP A 19 -7.28 -5.07 -13.88
CA TRP A 19 -6.56 -4.00 -14.56
C TRP A 19 -7.48 -2.97 -15.22
N GLN A 20 -8.63 -3.41 -15.73
CA GLN A 20 -9.54 -2.52 -16.46
C GLN A 20 -10.07 -1.43 -15.55
N SER A 21 -10.51 -1.79 -14.34
CA SER A 21 -10.99 -0.82 -13.34
C SER A 21 -9.91 0.20 -12.97
N ILE A 22 -8.63 -0.19 -12.93
CA ILE A 22 -7.52 0.74 -12.69
C ILE A 22 -7.45 1.82 -13.77
N VAL A 23 -7.50 1.41 -15.05
CA VAL A 23 -7.41 2.34 -16.18
C VAL A 23 -8.65 3.23 -16.27
N GLU A 24 -9.83 2.72 -15.91
CA GLU A 24 -11.05 3.52 -15.87
C GLU A 24 -10.99 4.64 -14.81
N VAL A 25 -10.46 4.34 -13.62
CA VAL A 25 -10.31 5.31 -12.53
C VAL A 25 -9.12 6.26 -12.78
N ARG A 26 -8.02 5.75 -13.34
CA ARG A 26 -6.80 6.52 -13.65
C ARG A 26 -6.41 6.37 -15.14
N PRO A 27 -7.11 7.03 -16.08
CA PRO A 27 -6.85 6.89 -17.51
C PRO A 27 -5.42 7.26 -17.94
N SER A 28 -4.74 8.15 -17.20
CA SER A 28 -3.35 8.52 -17.46
C SER A 28 -2.34 7.40 -17.20
N TRP A 29 -2.77 6.32 -16.55
CA TRP A 29 -1.94 5.13 -16.28
C TRP A 29 -2.06 4.06 -17.36
N SER A 30 -2.92 4.27 -18.37
CA SER A 30 -3.08 3.39 -19.55
C SER A 30 -1.80 3.14 -20.36
N LYS A 31 -0.78 3.99 -20.20
CA LYS A 31 0.54 3.81 -20.82
C LYS A 31 1.35 2.66 -20.22
N TRP A 32 1.02 2.24 -19.01
CA TRP A 32 1.63 1.10 -18.35
C TRP A 32 0.87 -0.18 -18.74
N GLN A 33 1.57 -1.30 -18.82
CA GLN A 33 0.98 -2.56 -19.29
C GLN A 33 0.86 -3.62 -18.20
N SER A 34 1.44 -3.37 -17.03
CA SER A 34 1.46 -4.33 -15.92
C SER A 34 1.50 -3.64 -14.56
N MET A 35 1.16 -4.40 -13.52
CA MET A 35 1.33 -3.95 -12.13
C MET A 35 2.80 -3.72 -11.76
N GLU A 36 3.72 -4.47 -12.36
CA GLU A 36 5.16 -4.29 -12.15
C GLU A 36 5.63 -2.92 -12.66
N GLU A 37 5.23 -2.56 -13.88
CA GLU A 37 5.53 -1.23 -14.44
C GLU A 37 4.90 -0.11 -13.60
N LEU A 38 3.67 -0.31 -13.11
CA LEU A 38 3.02 0.65 -12.22
C LEU A 38 3.83 0.84 -10.94
N ARG A 39 4.25 -0.23 -10.26
CA ARG A 39 5.03 -0.18 -9.03
C ARG A 39 6.34 0.59 -9.21
N GLU A 40 7.00 0.44 -10.36
CA GLU A 40 8.26 1.12 -10.63
C GLU A 40 8.10 2.61 -10.96
N ASN A 41 6.97 2.99 -11.56
CA ASN A 41 6.76 4.34 -12.09
C ASN A 41 5.79 5.19 -11.26
N VAL A 42 5.06 4.60 -10.32
CA VAL A 42 4.04 5.26 -9.52
C VAL A 42 4.38 5.16 -8.04
N PRO A 43 4.36 6.29 -7.29
CA PRO A 43 4.61 6.27 -5.85
C PRO A 43 3.61 5.38 -5.10
N GLU A 44 4.09 4.63 -4.11
CA GLU A 44 3.26 3.74 -3.26
C GLU A 44 2.03 4.45 -2.67
N GLN A 45 2.16 5.74 -2.32
CA GLN A 45 1.03 6.55 -1.85
C GLN A 45 -0.14 6.54 -2.86
N GLN A 46 0.14 6.69 -4.15
CA GLN A 46 -0.91 6.73 -5.18
C GLN A 46 -1.56 5.35 -5.38
N LEU A 47 -0.83 4.26 -5.17
CA LEU A 47 -1.39 2.91 -5.19
C LEU A 47 -2.38 2.70 -4.04
N VAL A 48 -2.07 3.23 -2.85
CA VAL A 48 -2.99 3.21 -1.70
C VAL A 48 -4.23 4.09 -1.94
N GLU A 49 -4.07 5.25 -2.58
CA GLU A 49 -5.18 6.12 -2.97
C GLU A 49 -6.10 5.44 -4.00
N LEU A 50 -5.52 4.80 -5.03
CA LEU A 50 -6.25 4.02 -6.03
C LEU A 50 -7.09 2.92 -5.36
N ALA A 51 -6.52 2.17 -4.41
CA ALA A 51 -7.26 1.12 -3.70
C ALA A 51 -8.49 1.67 -2.97
N ARG A 52 -8.46 2.93 -2.50
CA ARG A 52 -9.63 3.61 -1.94
C ARG A 52 -10.64 4.03 -3.02
N GLU A 53 -10.17 4.48 -4.17
CA GLU A 53 -11.03 4.86 -5.31
C GLU A 53 -11.78 3.65 -5.89
N LEU A 54 -11.14 2.48 -5.90
CA LEU A 54 -11.73 1.20 -6.28
C LEU A 54 -12.59 0.55 -5.17
N GLY A 55 -12.75 1.22 -4.03
CA GLY A 55 -13.58 0.74 -2.92
C GLY A 55 -12.97 -0.40 -2.09
N LEU A 56 -11.73 -0.83 -2.38
CA LEU A 56 -11.01 -1.83 -1.57
C LEU A 56 -10.70 -1.30 -0.17
N LEU A 57 -10.51 0.02 -0.03
CA LEU A 57 -10.25 0.70 1.22
C LEU A 57 -11.29 1.79 1.48
N SER A 58 -11.72 1.88 2.74
CA SER A 58 -12.43 3.07 3.22
C SER A 58 -11.47 4.27 3.35
N LYS A 59 -12.04 5.48 3.45
CA LYS A 59 -11.26 6.71 3.65
C LYS A 59 -10.42 6.69 4.93
N SER A 60 -10.91 6.05 5.99
CA SER A 60 -10.17 5.93 7.26
C SER A 60 -9.02 4.93 7.13
N GLU A 61 -9.24 3.77 6.51
CA GLU A 61 -8.19 2.78 6.25
C GLU A 61 -7.05 3.35 5.40
N MET A 62 -7.39 4.07 4.32
CA MET A 62 -6.40 4.76 3.48
C MET A 62 -5.53 5.71 4.30
N LYS A 63 -6.14 6.56 5.15
CA LYS A 63 -5.38 7.48 6.02
C LYS A 63 -4.46 6.74 6.99
N THR A 64 -4.93 5.65 7.59
CA THR A 64 -4.11 4.83 8.47
C THR A 64 -2.90 4.25 7.73
N ILE A 65 -3.10 3.69 6.53
CA ILE A 65 -2.03 3.10 5.73
C ILE A 65 -1.01 4.16 5.29
N LEU A 66 -1.46 5.34 4.87
CA LEU A 66 -0.54 6.44 4.53
C LEU A 66 0.26 6.92 5.75
N GLY A 67 -0.32 6.87 6.95
CA GLY A 67 0.42 7.12 8.19
C GLY A 67 1.51 6.07 8.47
N LEU A 68 1.27 4.80 8.11
CA LEU A 68 2.28 3.75 8.20
C LEU A 68 3.40 3.94 7.17
N LEU A 69 3.06 4.36 5.94
CA LEU A 69 4.05 4.73 4.93
C LEU A 69 4.95 5.89 5.42
N ALA A 70 4.37 6.91 6.03
CA ALA A 70 5.14 8.02 6.61
C ALA A 70 6.14 7.54 7.66
N LYS A 71 5.71 6.67 8.60
CA LYS A 71 6.60 6.07 9.61
C LYS A 71 7.73 5.24 8.99
N ARG A 72 7.44 4.47 7.92
CA ARG A 72 8.47 3.75 7.15
C ARG A 72 9.48 4.71 6.54
N ASN A 73 9.01 5.80 5.97
CA ASN A 73 9.85 6.81 5.34
C ASN A 73 10.72 7.56 6.36
N GLU A 74 10.19 7.84 7.56
CA GLU A 74 10.96 8.41 8.68
C GLU A 74 12.15 7.53 9.07
N CYS A 75 11.96 6.20 9.09
CA CYS A 75 13.04 5.24 9.35
C CYS A 75 14.07 5.15 8.21
N ALA A 76 13.68 5.52 6.99
CA ALA A 76 14.55 5.50 5.81
C ALA A 76 15.29 6.83 5.59
N HIS A 77 14.88 7.89 6.30
CA HIS A 77 15.46 9.21 6.19
C HIS A 77 16.62 9.36 7.20
N PRO A 78 17.70 10.09 6.88
CA PRO A 78 18.85 10.30 7.78
C PRO A 78 18.57 11.20 9.00
N THR A 79 17.30 11.38 9.38
CA THR A 79 16.86 12.19 10.52
C THR A 79 17.12 11.54 11.88
N GLY A 80 17.68 10.33 11.92
CA GLY A 80 18.02 9.62 13.17
C GLY A 80 16.80 9.07 13.92
N HIS A 81 15.68 8.81 13.21
CA HIS A 81 14.53 8.16 13.82
C HIS A 81 14.83 6.68 14.05
N GLU A 82 15.07 6.32 15.30
CA GLU A 82 15.32 4.94 15.74
C GLU A 82 14.13 4.45 16.56
N PRO A 83 13.19 3.70 15.96
CA PRO A 83 12.05 3.20 16.70
C PRO A 83 12.49 2.19 17.74
N ASP A 84 11.88 2.26 18.93
CA ASP A 84 12.10 1.25 19.97
C ASP A 84 11.41 -0.09 19.61
N MET A 85 11.70 -1.12 20.41
CA MET A 85 11.17 -2.47 20.16
C MET A 85 9.63 -2.50 20.14
N ASN A 86 8.96 -1.75 21.02
CA ASN A 86 7.50 -1.75 21.10
C ASN A 86 6.89 -1.03 19.89
N GLN A 87 7.50 0.07 19.47
CA GLN A 87 7.10 0.80 18.26
C GLN A 87 7.25 -0.07 17.01
N ALA A 88 8.36 -0.80 16.89
CA ALA A 88 8.60 -1.74 15.79
C ALA A 88 7.58 -2.88 15.77
N ILE A 89 7.33 -3.53 16.91
CA ILE A 89 6.34 -4.61 17.04
C ILE A 89 4.94 -4.11 16.70
N GLY A 90 4.55 -2.95 17.24
CA GLY A 90 3.25 -2.34 16.96
C GLY A 90 3.06 -2.02 15.47
N TYR A 91 4.09 -1.51 14.81
CA TYR A 91 4.08 -1.24 13.37
C TYR A 91 3.88 -2.52 12.55
N ILE A 92 4.62 -3.59 12.88
CA ILE A 92 4.53 -4.88 12.19
C ILE A 92 3.14 -5.51 12.42
N ALA A 93 2.68 -5.55 13.66
CA ALA A 93 1.38 -6.13 14.02
C ALA A 93 0.23 -5.42 13.28
N GLU A 94 0.29 -4.10 13.19
CA GLU A 94 -0.70 -3.30 12.46
C GLU A 94 -0.70 -3.69 10.97
N LEU A 95 0.45 -3.76 10.31
CA LEU A 95 0.53 -4.14 8.89
C LEU A 95 0.03 -5.56 8.63
N LEU A 96 0.39 -6.53 9.49
CA LEU A 96 -0.11 -7.89 9.36
C LEU A 96 -1.64 -7.96 9.48
N SER A 97 -2.22 -7.17 10.40
CA SER A 97 -3.68 -7.06 10.50
C SER A 97 -4.31 -6.48 9.22
N ARG A 98 -3.64 -5.54 8.55
CA ARG A 98 -4.11 -4.98 7.27
C ARG A 98 -4.00 -5.99 6.13
N VAL A 99 -2.91 -6.75 6.06
CA VAL A 99 -2.77 -7.87 5.10
C VAL A 99 -3.92 -8.87 5.27
N GLU A 100 -4.19 -9.30 6.50
CA GLU A 100 -5.27 -10.25 6.77
C GLU A 100 -6.66 -9.71 6.36
N LYS A 101 -6.90 -8.41 6.57
CA LYS A 101 -8.13 -7.75 6.13
C LYS A 101 -8.23 -7.65 4.61
N LEU A 102 -7.14 -7.31 3.92
CA LEU A 102 -7.11 -7.24 2.46
C LEU A 102 -7.27 -8.64 1.83
N ALA A 103 -6.58 -9.64 2.35
CA ALA A 103 -6.67 -11.03 1.87
C ALA A 103 -8.11 -11.57 1.93
N ARG A 104 -8.90 -11.17 2.94
CA ARG A 104 -10.34 -11.51 3.03
C ARG A 104 -11.23 -10.80 2.02
N LYS A 105 -10.78 -9.71 1.40
CA LYS A 105 -11.52 -8.98 0.37
C LYS A 105 -11.24 -9.50 -1.04
N ARG A 106 -10.34 -10.49 -1.18
CA ARG A 106 -10.08 -11.19 -2.44
C ARG A 106 -11.38 -11.90 -2.88
N VAL A 107 -11.87 -11.54 -4.06
CA VAL A 107 -13.05 -12.15 -4.72
C VAL A 107 -12.59 -13.36 -5.51
#